data_AF-A0A520G9H1-F1
#
_entry.id   AF-A0A520G9H1-F1
#
_cell.length_a   1.000
_cell.length_b   1.000
_cell.length_c   1.000
_cell.angle_alpha   90.00
_cell.angle_beta   90.00
_cell.angle_gamma   90.00
#
_symmetry.space_group_name_H-M   'P 1'
#
loop_
_entity.id
_entity.type
_entity.pdbx_description
1 polymer ?
#
loop_
_entity_poly.entity_id
_entity_poly.type
_entity_poly.pdbx_seq_one_letter_code
_entity_poly.pdbx_strand_id
1 'polypeptide(L)'
;MASTPAGKKPANPPKKSTKPAVPLKAAGSSARATDWETIELDYRAGIKTLRQMAEEHSLTEGAIRKRAKRDDWTRDLSERIQAKAEALVRKDAVRNEVRTESRITEKELIEANAQALVHVRLSHRRDIHRSRSLLMRLMDDLELQV
;
A
#
# COMPACT_ATOMS: atom_id res chain seq x y z
N MET A 1 40.16 51.80 24.85
CA MET A 1 40.56 51.06 23.63
C MET A 1 39.38 50.20 23.22
N ALA A 2 38.83 50.22 22.03
CA ALA A 2 39.01 51.03 20.84
C ALA A 2 37.79 50.68 19.94
N SER A 3 37.29 51.70 19.24
CA SER A 3 36.86 51.65 17.85
C SER A 3 35.74 50.69 17.39
N THR A 4 34.66 51.31 16.90
CA THR A 4 33.85 51.04 15.69
C THR A 4 34.67 50.44 14.51
N PRO A 5 34.12 50.18 13.29
CA PRO A 5 32.76 49.96 12.75
C PRO A 5 32.69 48.77 11.74
N ALA A 6 31.51 48.46 11.17
CA ALA A 6 31.28 48.02 9.77
C ALA A 6 29.92 47.29 9.70
N GLY A 7 29.01 47.48 8.74
CA GLY A 7 29.20 48.03 7.41
C GLY A 7 28.58 47.10 6.37
N LYS A 8 27.26 47.20 6.19
CA LYS A 8 26.46 47.07 4.95
C LYS A 8 26.62 45.84 4.01
N LYS A 9 25.43 45.24 3.78
CA LYS A 9 24.76 44.87 2.49
C LYS A 9 25.26 43.61 1.74
N PRO A 10 24.48 43.06 0.76
CA PRO A 10 23.02 43.13 0.52
C PRO A 10 22.39 41.77 0.09
N ALA A 11 21.05 41.77 -0.10
CA ALA A 11 20.30 41.14 -1.20
C ALA A 11 20.53 39.65 -1.55
N ASN A 12 19.50 38.82 -1.72
CA ASN A 12 18.45 39.05 -2.71
C ASN A 12 17.18 38.21 -2.43
N PRO A 13 16.02 38.63 -2.95
CA PRO A 13 14.67 38.12 -2.69
C PRO A 13 14.32 37.05 -3.77
N PRO A 14 13.05 36.75 -4.15
CA PRO A 14 11.74 37.16 -3.64
C PRO A 14 10.83 35.94 -3.36
N LYS A 15 9.66 36.10 -2.74
CA LYS A 15 8.44 36.33 -3.53
C LYS A 15 7.33 36.86 -2.64
N LYS A 16 6.86 38.03 -3.06
CA LYS A 16 5.57 38.63 -2.70
C LYS A 16 4.46 37.60 -2.94
N SER A 17 3.57 37.48 -1.96
CA SER A 17 2.15 37.33 -2.26
C SER A 17 1.39 38.27 -1.34
N THR A 18 0.73 39.19 -2.03
CA THR A 18 0.00 40.37 -1.60
C THR A 18 -1.14 40.03 -0.63
N LYS A 19 -1.39 40.93 0.34
CA LYS A 19 -2.57 40.92 1.22
C LYS A 19 -3.86 41.21 0.42
N PRO A 20 -5.04 41.03 1.03
CA PRO A 20 -5.67 42.22 1.63
C PRO A 20 -6.19 41.99 3.07
N ALA A 21 -6.56 43.10 3.70
CA ALA A 21 -6.62 43.30 5.14
C ALA A 21 -8.03 43.14 5.76
N VAL A 22 -8.07 42.40 6.89
CA VAL A 22 -8.64 42.69 8.23
C VAL A 22 -10.07 43.29 8.33
N PRO A 23 -10.87 42.81 9.31
CA PRO A 23 -11.21 43.73 10.40
C PRO A 23 -10.88 43.19 11.80
N LEU A 24 -10.68 44.16 12.69
CA LEU A 24 -10.10 44.07 14.02
C LEU A 24 -11.14 43.71 15.11
N LYS A 25 -10.67 42.90 16.08
CA LYS A 25 -10.76 43.11 17.55
C LYS A 25 -12.07 42.78 18.29
N ALA A 26 -11.95 41.89 19.28
CA ALA A 26 -12.52 42.08 20.63
C ALA A 26 -11.64 41.34 21.66
N ALA A 27 -11.26 42.07 22.71
CA ALA A 27 -10.45 41.61 23.82
C ALA A 27 -11.34 41.03 24.93
N GLY A 28 -10.82 40.07 25.70
CA GLY A 28 -11.39 39.73 27.01
C GLY A 28 -11.07 38.34 27.53
N SER A 29 -10.05 38.25 28.40
CA SER A 29 -9.99 37.41 29.61
C SER A 29 -10.34 35.91 29.49
N SER A 30 -9.39 34.98 29.61
CA SER A 30 -8.70 34.70 30.87
C SER A 30 -7.53 33.74 30.62
N ALA A 31 -6.48 33.86 31.42
CA ALA A 31 -5.36 32.95 31.44
C ALA A 31 -5.84 31.52 31.76
N ARG A 32 -6.10 30.71 30.73
CA ARG A 32 -5.88 29.27 30.85
C ARG A 32 -4.40 29.08 30.61
N ALA A 33 -3.66 28.75 31.67
CA ALA A 33 -2.32 28.23 31.54
C ALA A 33 -2.37 27.18 30.43
N THR A 34 -1.68 27.46 29.31
CA THR A 34 -1.64 26.50 28.22
C THR A 34 -0.82 25.34 28.73
N ASP A 35 -1.45 24.20 28.97
CA ASP A 35 -0.82 23.00 29.52
C ASP A 35 0.11 22.37 28.46
N TRP A 36 1.28 22.99 28.28
CA TRP A 36 2.28 22.59 27.29
C TRP A 36 2.86 21.20 27.57
N GLU A 37 2.89 20.78 28.83
CA GLU A 37 3.34 19.44 29.24
C GLU A 37 2.39 18.34 28.73
N THR A 38 1.07 18.56 28.81
CA THR A 38 0.06 17.64 28.25
C THR A 38 0.19 17.56 26.73
N ILE A 39 0.43 18.71 26.08
CA ILE A 39 0.64 18.78 24.63
C ILE A 39 1.94 18.06 24.24
N GLU A 40 3.01 18.15 25.04
CA GLU A 40 4.27 17.44 24.80
C GLU A 40 4.08 15.92 24.89
N LEU A 41 3.37 15.44 25.91
CA LEU A 41 3.06 14.02 26.09
C LEU A 41 2.23 13.47 24.92
N ASP A 42 1.17 14.18 24.53
CA ASP A 42 0.34 13.80 23.38
C ASP A 42 1.09 13.90 22.05
N TYR A 43 2.03 14.85 21.93
CA TYR A 43 2.89 15.02 20.76
C TYR A 43 3.87 13.85 20.61
N ARG A 44 4.52 13.46 21.71
CA ARG A 44 5.45 12.32 21.78
C ARG A 44 4.73 10.99 21.58
N ALA A 45 3.57 10.81 22.22
CA ALA A 45 2.75 9.60 22.09
C ALA A 45 2.28 9.37 20.65
N GLY A 46 2.13 10.43 19.84
CA GLY A 46 1.84 10.32 18.42
C GLY A 46 0.45 9.74 18.09
N ILE A 47 -0.42 9.57 19.09
CA ILE A 47 -1.78 9.01 18.98
C ILE A 47 -2.73 10.04 18.36
N LYS A 48 -2.68 11.30 18.81
CA LYS A 48 -3.53 12.40 18.33
C LYS A 48 -2.87 13.14 17.16
N THR A 49 -3.68 13.58 16.19
CA THR A 49 -3.19 14.45 15.11
C THR A 49 -2.97 15.87 15.62
N LEU A 50 -2.04 16.61 15.02
CA LEU A 50 -1.74 17.99 15.45
C LEU A 50 -2.98 18.90 15.39
N ARG A 51 -3.92 18.61 14.48
CA ARG A 51 -5.19 19.30 14.36
C ARG A 51 -6.16 18.98 15.51
N GLN A 52 -6.23 17.72 15.92
CA GLN A 52 -7.04 17.31 17.08
C GLN A 52 -6.51 17.90 18.39
N MET A 53 -5.18 17.91 18.58
CA MET A 53 -4.55 18.55 19.74
C MET A 53 -4.79 20.07 19.74
N ALA A 54 -4.77 20.69 18.56
CA ALA A 54 -5.09 22.10 18.39
C ALA A 54 -6.55 22.42 18.77
N GLU A 55 -7.49 21.59 18.36
CA GLU A 55 -8.92 21.73 18.69
C GLU A 55 -9.19 21.55 20.19
N GLU A 56 -8.56 20.56 20.85
CA GLU A 56 -8.72 20.27 22.28
C GLU A 56 -8.15 21.37 23.18
N HIS A 57 -6.97 21.90 22.84
CA HIS A 57 -6.30 22.94 23.62
C HIS A 57 -6.61 24.37 23.14
N SER A 58 -7.55 24.54 22.19
CA SER A 58 -7.88 25.84 21.58
C SER A 58 -6.65 26.57 21.01
N LEU A 59 -5.67 25.81 20.53
CA LEU A 59 -4.45 26.32 19.91
C LEU A 59 -4.54 26.21 18.38
N THR A 60 -3.60 26.85 17.70
CA THR A 60 -3.40 26.60 16.27
C THR A 60 -2.36 25.50 16.08
N GLU A 61 -2.53 24.64 15.07
CA GLU A 61 -1.52 23.63 14.70
C GLU A 61 -0.11 24.24 14.55
N GLY A 62 -0.04 25.46 14.01
CA GLY A 62 1.20 26.20 13.86
C GLY A 62 1.87 26.59 15.18
N ALA A 63 1.12 26.80 16.26
CA ALA A 63 1.67 27.08 17.59
C ALA A 63 2.35 25.85 18.18
N ILE A 64 1.72 24.68 18.07
CA ILE A 64 2.28 23.39 18.52
C ILE A 64 3.54 23.06 17.73
N ARG A 65 3.54 23.22 16.40
CA ARG A 65 4.73 22.99 15.56
C ARG A 65 5.90 23.92 15.90
N LYS A 66 5.61 25.21 16.17
CA LYS A 66 6.64 26.19 16.57
C LYS A 66 7.24 25.86 17.93
N ARG A 67 6.42 25.35 18.86
CA ARG A 67 6.87 24.96 20.20
C ARG A 67 7.69 23.68 20.17
N ALA A 68 7.19 22.65 19.48
CA ALA A 68 7.91 21.39 19.26
C ALA A 68 9.30 21.60 18.64
N LYS A 69 9.46 22.58 17.73
CA LYS A 69 10.76 22.94 17.15
C LYS A 69 11.67 23.76 18.09
N ARG A 70 11.10 24.49 19.04
CA ARG A 70 11.86 25.27 20.02
C ARG A 70 12.38 24.38 21.15
N ASP A 71 11.56 23.41 21.56
CA ASP A 71 11.78 22.55 22.71
C ASP A 71 12.22 21.13 22.26
N ASP A 72 12.57 20.96 20.97
CA ASP A 72 13.04 19.73 20.32
C ASP A 72 12.21 18.46 20.66
N TRP A 73 10.89 18.57 20.57
CA TRP A 73 10.00 17.44 20.79
C TRP A 73 10.09 16.45 19.62
N THR A 74 10.42 15.20 19.93
CA THR A 74 10.45 14.08 18.98
C THR A 74 9.11 13.33 18.98
N ARG A 75 8.61 12.94 17.80
CA ARG A 75 7.36 12.17 17.66
C ARG A 75 7.66 10.84 16.99
N ASP A 76 7.42 9.74 17.68
CA ASP A 76 7.73 8.39 17.19
C ASP A 76 6.55 7.83 16.37
N LEU A 77 6.42 8.33 15.15
CA LEU A 77 5.48 7.81 14.15
C LEU A 77 6.06 6.63 13.35
N SER A 78 7.35 6.36 13.55
CA SER A 78 8.14 5.34 12.87
C SER A 78 7.58 3.94 13.08
N GLU A 79 7.26 3.57 14.31
CA GLU A 79 6.78 2.22 14.64
C GLU A 79 5.44 1.91 13.97
N ARG A 80 4.50 2.86 13.95
CA ARG A 80 3.20 2.67 13.29
C ARG A 80 3.31 2.60 11.77
N ILE A 81 4.22 3.37 11.18
CA ILE A 81 4.48 3.33 9.74
C ILE A 81 5.16 2.01 9.36
N GLN A 82 6.15 1.58 10.14
CA GLN A 82 6.86 0.32 9.95
C GLN A 82 5.92 -0.88 10.08
N ALA A 83 5.09 -0.92 11.12
CA ALA A 83 4.09 -1.98 11.29
C ALA A 83 3.10 -2.04 10.13
N LYS A 84 2.67 -0.88 9.59
CA LYS A 84 1.79 -0.82 8.43
C LYS A 84 2.49 -1.24 7.14
N ALA A 85 3.75 -0.87 6.95
CA ALA A 85 4.55 -1.27 5.80
C ALA A 85 4.80 -2.79 5.80
N GLU A 86 5.19 -3.37 6.94
CA GLU A 86 5.37 -4.81 7.08
C GLU A 86 4.06 -5.58 6.86
N ALA A 87 2.93 -5.06 7.36
CA ALA A 87 1.64 -5.68 7.13
C ALA A 87 1.25 -5.69 5.64
N LEU A 88 1.61 -4.64 4.89
CA LEU A 88 1.37 -4.60 3.44
C LEU A 88 2.29 -5.57 2.70
N VAL A 89 3.58 -5.59 3.01
CA VAL A 89 4.54 -6.54 2.41
C VAL A 89 4.14 -7.98 2.68
N ARG A 90 3.73 -8.32 3.91
CA ARG A 90 3.23 -9.67 4.23
C ARG A 90 1.99 -10.01 3.43
N LYS A 91 1.02 -9.09 3.30
CA LYS A 91 -0.18 -9.32 2.50
C LYS A 91 0.12 -9.52 1.02
N ASP A 92 1.03 -8.73 0.46
CA ASP A 92 1.43 -8.86 -0.95
C ASP A 92 2.24 -10.14 -1.19
N ALA A 93 3.12 -10.52 -0.28
CA ALA A 93 3.86 -11.78 -0.33
C ALA A 93 2.92 -12.99 -0.29
N VAL A 94 2.02 -13.05 0.70
CA VAL A 94 1.01 -14.12 0.82
C VAL A 94 0.11 -14.17 -0.42
N ARG A 95 -0.34 -13.01 -0.91
CA ARG A 95 -1.15 -12.93 -2.13
C ARG A 95 -0.40 -13.50 -3.34
N ASN A 96 0.90 -13.23 -3.47
CA ASN A 96 1.70 -13.73 -4.58
C ASN A 96 1.92 -15.24 -4.48
N GLU A 97 2.23 -15.76 -3.28
CA GLU A 97 2.42 -17.19 -3.00
C GLU A 97 1.15 -17.98 -3.32
N VAL A 98 0.00 -17.56 -2.77
CA VAL A 98 -1.31 -18.19 -3.04
C VAL A 98 -1.64 -18.20 -4.53
N ARG A 99 -1.30 -17.11 -5.25
CA ARG A 99 -1.50 -17.04 -6.71
C ARG A 99 -0.58 -17.96 -7.48
N THR A 100 0.67 -18.10 -7.07
CA THR A 100 1.62 -18.99 -7.73
C THR A 100 1.24 -20.44 -7.50
N GLU A 101 0.94 -20.83 -6.27
CA GLU A 101 0.50 -22.19 -5.93
C GLU A 101 -0.78 -22.56 -6.66
N SER A 102 -1.81 -21.70 -6.61
CA SER A 102 -3.08 -21.96 -7.31
C SER A 102 -2.88 -22.15 -8.82
N ARG A 103 -2.04 -21.32 -9.44
CA ARG A 103 -1.73 -21.44 -10.88
C ARG A 103 -0.95 -22.70 -11.23
N ILE A 104 -0.06 -23.16 -10.35
CA ILE A 104 0.68 -24.42 -10.53
C ILE A 104 -0.32 -25.58 -10.46
N THR A 105 -1.16 -25.61 -9.41
CA THR A 105 -2.16 -26.67 -9.24
C THR A 105 -3.19 -26.73 -10.36
N GLU A 106 -3.63 -25.57 -10.88
CA GLU A 106 -4.59 -25.50 -11.98
C GLU A 106 -3.97 -26.01 -13.29
N LYS A 107 -2.72 -25.64 -13.58
CA LYS A 107 -2.00 -26.14 -14.76
C LYS A 107 -1.80 -27.65 -14.71
N GLU A 108 -1.39 -28.18 -13.56
CA GLU A 108 -1.22 -29.62 -13.37
C GLU A 108 -2.54 -30.37 -13.55
N LEU A 109 -3.64 -29.83 -13.00
CA LEU A 109 -4.98 -30.40 -13.17
C LEU A 109 -5.43 -30.38 -14.63
N ILE A 110 -5.20 -29.28 -15.35
CA ILE A 110 -5.55 -29.17 -16.78
C ILE A 110 -4.75 -30.19 -17.60
N GLU A 111 -3.45 -30.32 -17.33
CA GLU A 111 -2.58 -31.26 -18.04
C GLU A 111 -3.01 -32.71 -17.80
N ALA A 112 -3.28 -33.09 -16.54
CA ALA A 112 -3.76 -34.44 -16.21
C ALA A 112 -5.07 -34.78 -16.92
N ASN A 113 -6.02 -33.85 -16.97
CA ASN A 113 -7.29 -34.03 -17.67
C ASN A 113 -7.11 -34.09 -19.20
N ALA A 114 -6.22 -33.27 -19.76
CA ALA A 114 -5.89 -33.30 -21.18
C ALA A 114 -5.29 -34.66 -21.57
N GLN A 115 -4.37 -35.20 -20.77
CA GLN A 115 -3.79 -36.52 -20.98
C GLN A 115 -4.84 -37.64 -20.92
N ALA A 116 -5.75 -37.59 -19.94
CA ALA A 116 -6.85 -38.55 -19.84
C ALA A 116 -7.73 -38.53 -21.10
N LEU A 117 -8.07 -37.34 -21.60
CA LEU A 117 -8.89 -37.16 -22.80
C LEU A 117 -8.16 -37.66 -24.06
N VAL A 118 -6.86 -37.38 -24.19
CA VAL A 118 -6.03 -37.90 -25.29
C VAL A 118 -5.99 -39.42 -25.27
N HIS A 119 -5.80 -40.03 -24.09
CA HIS A 119 -5.80 -41.48 -23.93
C HIS A 119 -7.11 -42.09 -24.40
N VAL A 120 -8.25 -41.55 -23.95
CA VAL A 120 -9.58 -42.01 -24.36
C VAL A 120 -9.74 -41.92 -25.88
N ARG A 121 -9.40 -40.78 -26.49
CA ARG A 121 -9.51 -40.59 -27.95
C ARG A 121 -8.62 -41.55 -28.72
N LEU A 122 -7.39 -41.78 -28.27
CA LEU A 122 -6.48 -42.72 -28.93
C LEU A 122 -6.94 -44.17 -28.80
N SER A 123 -7.47 -44.57 -27.64
CA SER A 123 -8.07 -45.90 -27.45
C SER A 123 -9.23 -46.08 -28.42
N HIS A 124 -10.19 -45.15 -28.44
CA HIS A 124 -11.33 -45.22 -29.36
C HIS A 124 -10.88 -45.31 -30.81
N ARG A 125 -9.88 -44.51 -31.23
CA ARG A 125 -9.37 -44.57 -32.60
C ARG A 125 -8.78 -45.94 -32.93
N ARG A 126 -8.02 -46.53 -32.01
CA ARG A 126 -7.46 -47.88 -32.16
C ARG A 126 -8.54 -48.94 -32.22
N ASP A 127 -9.56 -48.84 -31.36
CA ASP A 127 -10.66 -49.80 -31.29
C ASP A 127 -11.53 -49.76 -32.55
N ILE A 128 -11.87 -48.54 -33.04
CA ILE A 128 -12.57 -48.34 -34.30
C ILE A 128 -11.76 -48.90 -35.47
N HIS A 129 -10.45 -48.64 -35.51
CA HIS A 129 -9.61 -49.21 -36.56
C HIS A 129 -9.62 -50.74 -36.51
N ARG A 130 -9.47 -51.32 -35.31
CA ARG A 130 -9.48 -52.78 -35.12
C ARG A 130 -10.80 -53.41 -35.55
N SER A 131 -11.94 -52.82 -35.17
CA SER A 131 -13.26 -53.34 -35.54
C SER A 131 -13.49 -53.27 -37.05
N ARG A 132 -13.08 -52.17 -37.71
CA ARG A 132 -13.14 -52.05 -39.17
C ARG A 132 -12.25 -53.08 -39.86
N SER A 133 -11.01 -53.26 -39.41
CA SER A 133 -10.10 -54.26 -39.98
C SER A 133 -10.65 -55.68 -39.84
N LEU A 134 -11.30 -56.00 -38.72
CA LEU A 134 -11.92 -57.30 -38.49
C LEU A 134 -13.13 -57.49 -39.42
N LEU A 135 -13.99 -56.48 -39.53
CA LEU A 135 -15.14 -56.52 -40.44
C LEU A 135 -14.73 -56.76 -41.89
N MET A 136 -13.71 -56.05 -42.39
CA MET A 136 -13.24 -56.23 -43.77
C MET A 136 -12.75 -57.66 -43.99
N ARG A 137 -11.96 -58.23 -43.07
CA ARG A 137 -11.52 -59.63 -43.17
C ARG A 137 -12.70 -60.62 -43.20
N LEU A 138 -13.73 -60.39 -42.40
CA LEU A 138 -14.93 -61.23 -42.42
C LEU A 138 -15.70 -61.11 -43.74
N MET A 139 -15.73 -59.92 -44.36
CA MET A 139 -16.34 -59.75 -45.68
C MET A 139 -15.51 -60.48 -46.75
N ASP A 140 -14.18 -60.38 -46.70
CA ASP A 140 -13.29 -61.11 -47.61
C ASP A 140 -13.51 -62.64 -47.51
N ASP A 141 -13.63 -63.18 -46.28
CA ASP A 141 -13.92 -64.60 -46.06
C ASP A 141 -15.29 -65.03 -46.61
N LEU A 142 -16.29 -64.14 -46.59
CA LEU A 142 -17.61 -64.40 -47.17
C LEU A 142 -17.59 -64.34 -48.69
N GLU A 143 -16.82 -63.43 -49.29
CA GLU A 143 -16.65 -63.36 -50.75
C GLU A 143 -16.00 -64.63 -51.31
N LEU A 144 -15.10 -65.27 -50.56
CA LEU A 144 -14.47 -66.55 -50.97
C LEU A 144 -15.41 -67.76 -50.88
N GLN A 145 -16.53 -67.67 -50.15
CA GLN A 145 -17.50 -68.76 -49.98
C GLN A 145 -18.61 -68.78 -51.05
N VAL A 146 -18.68 -67.74 -51.90
CA VAL A 146 -19.64 -67.60 -53.00
C VAL A 146 -18.97 -67.98 -54.32
#